data_AF-A0A5E5QDL9-F1
#
_entry.id   AF-A0A5E5QDL9-F1
#
_cell.length_a   1.000
_cell.length_b   1.000
_cell.length_c   1.000
_cell.angle_alpha   90.00
_cell.angle_beta   90.00
_cell.angle_gamma   90.00
#
_symmetry.space_group_name_H-M   'P 1'
#
loop_
_entity.id
_entity.type
_entity.pdbx_description
1 polymer ?
#
loop_
_entity_poly.entity_id
_entity_poly.type
_entity_poly.pdbx_seq_one_letter_code
_entity_poly.pdbx_strand_id
1 'polypeptide(L)'
;MFSRKLSIISLVLIVAIFLTITGNVVFFSKILDTSLSENLSYIASLFIWLFVVLATILLLISNRYSAKPILIIILFSSAMVSYFTNNYGTIFDENMIANMMATNWAESIDLLSFKLLLYVVVLGVIPSYWVYKVEIVHHRLAQEFWRRFKVFSSLIVIFVVITLVFFKSFTLLSKKYAYLRLYINPTYHLYAIGQTINAQFKTQRMSFKIIGEDARIDRDSQHKKLVVMIVGEAARADRFSLNGYQRLTNSLLAKESVLSFSQMSSCGTDTAYSLPCMFSSLGRSDYSHTQGKNMSNVLDETFA
;
A
#
# COMPACT_ATOMS: atom_id res chain seq x y z
N MET A 1 -34.75 12.42 13.36
CA MET A 1 -34.08 12.45 14.69
C MET A 1 -32.54 12.49 14.60
N PHE A 2 -31.91 13.02 13.53
CA PHE A 2 -30.44 13.07 13.40
C PHE A 2 -29.86 14.42 12.91
N SER A 3 -30.60 15.54 13.00
CA SER A 3 -30.01 16.86 12.71
C SER A 3 -29.22 17.38 13.92
N ARG A 4 -28.08 16.71 14.22
CA ARG A 4 -27.06 17.30 15.08
C ARG A 4 -26.27 18.30 14.25
N LYS A 5 -26.46 19.57 14.55
CA LYS A 5 -25.66 20.68 14.04
C LYS A 5 -24.23 20.55 14.58
N LEU A 6 -23.26 20.25 13.70
CA LEU A 6 -21.86 20.09 14.08
C LEU A 6 -20.98 21.12 13.36
N SER A 7 -19.91 21.55 14.04
CA SER A 7 -18.86 22.33 13.38
C SER A 7 -17.96 21.41 12.54
N ILE A 8 -17.30 21.96 11.51
CA ILE A 8 -16.36 21.20 10.67
C ILE A 8 -15.25 20.58 11.53
N ILE A 9 -14.75 21.34 12.50
CA ILE A 9 -13.72 20.88 13.43
C ILE A 9 -14.20 19.64 14.20
N SER A 10 -15.39 19.71 14.81
CA SER A 10 -15.95 18.57 15.56
C SER A 10 -16.14 17.34 14.68
N LEU A 11 -16.62 17.54 13.45
CA LEU A 11 -16.79 16.46 12.48
C LEU A 11 -15.46 15.80 12.13
N VAL A 12 -14.43 16.60 11.85
CA VAL A 12 -13.07 16.10 11.56
C VAL A 12 -12.49 15.33 12.75
N LEU A 13 -12.63 15.83 13.97
CA LEU A 13 -12.12 15.14 15.17
C LEU A 13 -12.83 13.79 15.38
N ILE A 14 -14.16 13.73 15.20
CA ILE A 14 -14.91 12.47 15.31
C ILE A 14 -14.43 11.45 14.26
N VAL A 15 -14.28 11.88 13.01
CA VAL A 15 -13.79 11.01 11.93
C VAL A 15 -12.35 10.56 12.19
N ALA A 16 -11.48 11.45 12.68
CA ALA A 16 -10.11 11.10 13.02
C ALA A 16 -10.04 10.05 14.14
N ILE A 17 -10.83 10.18 15.21
CA ILE A 17 -10.93 9.15 16.27
C ILE A 17 -11.41 7.83 15.67
N PHE A 18 -12.49 7.88 14.87
CA PHE A 18 -13.04 6.69 14.22
C PHE A 18 -11.99 5.96 13.39
N LEU A 19 -11.26 6.68 12.52
CA LEU A 19 -10.19 6.11 11.70
C LEU A 19 -9.01 5.56 12.53
N THR A 20 -8.66 6.24 13.63
CA THR A 20 -7.61 5.77 14.54
C THR A 20 -7.99 4.43 15.16
N ILE A 21 -9.25 4.24 15.54
CA ILE A 21 -9.75 3.01 16.17
C ILE A 21 -9.93 1.89 15.13
N THR A 22 -10.65 2.16 14.04
CA THR A 22 -11.11 1.11 13.13
C THR A 22 -10.13 0.85 11.99
N GLY A 23 -9.49 1.90 11.47
CA GLY A 23 -8.59 1.80 10.32
C GLY A 23 -7.22 1.21 10.65
N ASN A 24 -6.78 1.29 11.92
CA ASN A 24 -5.40 1.02 12.34
C ASN A 24 -5.26 -0.19 13.27
N VAL A 25 -6.22 -1.11 13.28
CA VAL A 25 -6.21 -2.30 14.16
C VAL A 25 -4.93 -3.12 13.98
N VAL A 26 -4.54 -3.44 12.74
CA VAL A 26 -3.31 -4.21 12.46
C VAL A 26 -2.04 -3.46 12.85
N PHE A 27 -2.01 -2.14 12.69
CA PHE A 27 -0.87 -1.34 13.14
C PHE A 27 -0.65 -1.51 14.65
N PHE A 28 -1.72 -1.37 15.45
CA PHE A 28 -1.62 -1.56 16.90
C PHE A 28 -1.33 -3.01 17.26
N SER A 29 -1.94 -4.00 16.58
CA SER A 29 -1.68 -5.41 16.87
C SER A 29 -0.21 -5.77 16.64
N LYS A 30 0.38 -5.28 15.54
CA LYS A 30 1.80 -5.51 15.24
C LYS A 30 2.73 -4.83 16.24
N ILE A 31 2.32 -3.71 16.84
CA ILE A 31 3.09 -3.08 17.92
C ILE A 31 3.05 -3.89 19.20
N LEU A 32 1.92 -4.55 19.50
CA LEU A 32 1.80 -5.44 20.66
C LEU A 32 2.76 -6.64 20.56
N ASP A 33 3.09 -7.08 19.35
CA ASP A 33 4.07 -8.15 19.10
C ASP A 33 5.54 -7.70 19.27
N THR A 34 5.80 -6.41 19.53
CA THR A 34 7.16 -5.88 19.69
C THR A 34 7.51 -5.61 21.15
N SER A 35 8.82 -5.42 21.42
CA SER A 35 9.33 -4.97 22.74
C SER A 35 8.79 -3.61 23.21
N LEU A 36 8.06 -2.87 22.38
CA LEU A 36 7.42 -1.60 22.77
C LEU A 36 6.15 -1.82 23.61
N SER A 37 5.59 -3.03 23.60
CA SER A 37 4.34 -3.35 24.28
C SER A 37 4.46 -3.41 25.81
N GLU A 38 5.68 -3.56 26.33
CA GLU A 38 5.98 -3.58 27.76
C GLU A 38 5.57 -2.28 28.49
N ASN A 39 5.50 -1.16 27.75
CA ASN A 39 5.09 0.12 28.30
C ASN A 39 3.67 0.49 27.85
N LEU A 40 2.68 0.20 28.69
CA LEU A 40 1.27 0.50 28.40
C LEU A 40 1.03 2.01 28.17
N SER A 41 1.73 2.86 28.91
CA SER A 41 1.65 4.32 28.74
C SER A 41 2.13 4.75 27.34
N TYR A 42 3.12 4.05 26.78
CA TYR A 42 3.56 4.30 25.40
C TYR A 42 2.48 3.92 24.39
N ILE A 43 1.79 2.79 24.54
CA ILE A 43 0.70 2.39 23.63
C ILE A 43 -0.43 3.44 23.65
N ALA A 44 -0.84 3.87 24.85
CA ALA A 44 -1.85 4.93 25.00
C ALA A 44 -1.38 6.25 24.36
N SER A 45 -0.12 6.62 24.58
CA SER A 45 0.46 7.83 23.97
C SER A 45 0.51 7.74 22.44
N LEU A 46 0.79 6.56 21.89
CA LEU A 46 0.86 6.32 20.46
C LEU A 46 -0.53 6.42 19.81
N PHE A 47 -1.57 5.92 20.49
CA PHE A 47 -2.95 6.10 20.05
C PHE A 47 -3.31 7.58 19.95
N ILE A 48 -3.01 8.36 21.00
CA ILE A 48 -3.26 9.82 21.00
C ILE A 48 -2.42 10.50 19.92
N TRP A 49 -1.15 10.12 19.77
CA TRP A 49 -0.25 10.65 18.76
C TRP A 49 -0.80 10.43 17.34
N LEU A 50 -1.24 9.21 17.02
CA LEU A 50 -1.80 8.88 15.72
C LEU A 50 -3.11 9.65 15.47
N PHE A 51 -4.00 9.71 16.47
CA PHE A 51 -5.21 10.53 16.40
C PHE A 51 -4.88 11.99 16.09
N VAL A 52 -3.90 12.58 16.78
CA VAL A 52 -3.51 13.97 16.59
C VAL A 52 -2.95 14.20 15.19
N VAL A 53 -2.11 13.30 14.68
CA VAL A 53 -1.59 13.37 13.30
C VAL A 53 -2.72 13.32 12.28
N LEU A 54 -3.62 12.34 12.40
CA LEU A 54 -4.76 12.19 11.49
C LEU A 54 -5.71 13.39 11.55
N ALA A 55 -6.04 13.86 12.74
CA ALA A 55 -6.87 15.04 12.94
C ALA A 55 -6.24 16.29 12.32
N THR A 56 -4.92 16.46 12.47
CA THR A 56 -4.19 17.61 11.91
C THR A 56 -4.21 17.58 10.38
N ILE A 57 -3.92 16.44 9.76
CA ILE A 57 -3.95 16.28 8.30
C ILE A 57 -5.37 16.52 7.77
N LEU A 58 -6.39 15.90 8.38
CA LEU A 58 -7.77 16.07 7.94
C LEU A 58 -8.26 17.52 8.11
N LEU A 59 -7.83 18.22 9.16
CA LEU A 59 -8.19 19.62 9.39
C LEU A 59 -7.57 20.55 8.34
N LEU A 60 -6.36 20.25 7.87
CA LEU A 60 -5.68 21.00 6.81
C LEU A 60 -6.40 20.87 5.45
N ILE A 61 -6.84 19.65 5.10
CA ILE A 61 -7.43 19.39 3.78
C ILE A 61 -8.94 19.74 3.77
N SER A 62 -9.61 19.70 4.92
CA SER A 62 -11.06 19.93 5.02
C SER A 62 -11.42 21.41 5.05
N ASN A 63 -11.97 21.94 3.96
CA ASN A 63 -12.54 23.29 3.88
C ASN A 63 -14.08 23.26 3.85
N ARG A 64 -14.75 24.42 3.94
CA ARG A 64 -16.23 24.55 3.99
C ARG A 64 -16.98 23.77 2.90
N TYR A 65 -16.39 23.64 1.72
CA TYR A 65 -16.98 22.92 0.58
C TYR A 65 -16.43 21.50 0.41
N SER A 66 -15.15 21.28 0.75
CA SER A 66 -14.46 20.02 0.49
C SER A 66 -14.53 19.02 1.65
N ALA A 67 -14.90 19.45 2.86
CA ALA A 67 -14.88 18.60 4.05
C ALA A 67 -15.73 17.33 3.89
N LYS A 68 -16.99 17.45 3.44
CA LYS A 68 -17.86 16.28 3.24
C LYS A 68 -17.30 15.27 2.23
N PRO A 69 -17.02 15.65 0.96
CA PRO A 69 -16.53 14.68 -0.02
C PRO A 69 -15.20 14.05 0.39
N ILE A 70 -14.26 14.84 0.94
CA ILE A 70 -12.96 14.31 1.39
C ILE A 70 -13.14 13.27 2.49
N LEU A 71 -13.92 13.58 3.53
CA LEU A 71 -14.11 12.66 4.66
C LEU A 71 -14.83 11.37 4.22
N ILE A 72 -15.80 11.46 3.30
CA ILE A 72 -16.49 10.30 2.74
C ILE A 72 -15.53 9.41 1.94
N ILE A 73 -14.73 10.00 1.04
CA ILE A 73 -13.76 9.25 0.24
C ILE A 73 -12.74 8.57 1.15
N ILE A 74 -12.21 9.27 2.14
CA ILE A 74 -11.23 8.72 3.08
C ILE A 74 -11.83 7.60 3.94
N LEU A 75 -13.06 7.74 4.43
CA LEU A 75 -13.73 6.70 5.20
C LEU A 75 -13.93 5.43 4.37
N PHE A 76 -14.39 5.59 3.13
CA PHE A 76 -14.62 4.46 2.23
C PHE A 76 -13.30 3.78 1.82
N SER A 77 -12.29 4.56 1.41
CA SER A 77 -10.98 4.01 1.04
C SER A 77 -10.29 3.35 2.23
N SER A 78 -10.38 3.95 3.41
CA SER A 78 -9.82 3.41 4.65
C SER A 78 -10.48 2.09 5.05
N ALA A 79 -11.81 1.97 4.91
CA ALA A 79 -12.52 0.72 5.18
C ALA A 79 -12.10 -0.40 4.22
N MET A 80 -11.94 -0.09 2.92
CA MET A 80 -11.48 -1.05 1.92
C MET A 80 -10.05 -1.54 2.25
N VAL A 81 -9.12 -0.61 2.45
CA VAL A 81 -7.72 -0.92 2.79
C VAL A 81 -7.66 -1.72 4.10
N SER A 82 -8.40 -1.29 5.11
CA SER A 82 -8.45 -1.96 6.42
C SER A 82 -8.94 -3.40 6.31
N TYR A 83 -9.93 -3.69 5.46
CA TYR A 83 -10.39 -5.07 5.23
C TYR A 83 -9.26 -5.96 4.71
N PHE A 84 -8.58 -5.53 3.66
CA PHE A 84 -7.53 -6.32 3.03
C PHE A 84 -6.32 -6.48 3.95
N THR A 85 -5.93 -5.43 4.66
CA THR A 85 -4.85 -5.50 5.65
C THR A 85 -5.22 -6.41 6.83
N ASN A 86 -6.46 -6.36 7.33
CA ASN A 86 -6.89 -7.16 8.49
C ASN A 86 -7.06 -8.65 8.16
N ASN A 87 -7.56 -8.98 6.96
CA ASN A 87 -7.86 -10.37 6.61
C ASN A 87 -6.72 -11.08 5.86
N TYR A 88 -5.96 -10.37 5.04
CA TYR A 88 -4.92 -10.95 4.19
C TYR A 88 -3.51 -10.47 4.56
N GLY A 89 -3.37 -9.51 5.47
CA GLY A 89 -2.07 -8.93 5.81
C GLY A 89 -1.48 -8.07 4.69
N THR A 90 -2.30 -7.68 3.70
CA THR A 90 -1.85 -6.90 2.54
C THR A 90 -1.35 -5.53 2.96
N ILE A 91 -0.18 -5.17 2.43
CA ILE A 91 0.42 -3.84 2.56
C ILE A 91 0.14 -3.08 1.27
N PHE A 92 -0.42 -1.87 1.39
CA PHE A 92 -0.73 -1.00 0.25
C PHE A 92 0.45 -0.04 -0.01
N ASP A 93 1.55 -0.59 -0.49
CA ASP A 93 2.73 0.17 -0.94
C ASP A 93 2.65 0.55 -2.43
N GLU A 94 3.69 1.21 -2.95
CA GLU A 94 3.73 1.70 -4.33
C GLU A 94 3.51 0.57 -5.36
N ASN A 95 4.06 -0.62 -5.08
CA ASN A 95 3.93 -1.81 -5.92
C ASN A 95 2.51 -2.38 -5.86
N MET A 96 1.90 -2.48 -4.67
CA MET A 96 0.52 -2.92 -4.54
C MET A 96 -0.45 -1.98 -5.27
N ILE A 97 -0.24 -0.66 -5.19
CA ILE A 97 -1.05 0.31 -5.95
C ILE A 97 -0.85 0.13 -7.46
N ALA A 98 0.39 -0.11 -7.91
CA ALA A 98 0.68 -0.40 -9.32
C ALA A 98 0.03 -1.72 -9.79
N ASN A 99 0.06 -2.76 -8.95
CA ASN A 99 -0.61 -4.05 -9.19
C ASN A 99 -2.11 -3.83 -9.37
N MET A 100 -2.77 -3.15 -8.42
CA MET A 100 -4.20 -2.86 -8.50
C MET A 100 -4.60 -2.12 -9.77
N MET A 101 -3.76 -1.22 -10.29
CA MET A 101 -4.00 -0.52 -11.54
C MET A 101 -3.80 -1.39 -12.79
N ALA A 102 -2.99 -2.45 -12.68
CA ALA A 102 -2.74 -3.39 -13.76
C ALA A 102 -3.67 -4.63 -13.73
N THR A 103 -4.28 -4.93 -12.58
CA THR A 103 -5.19 -6.06 -12.36
C THR A 103 -6.44 -5.96 -13.23
N ASN A 104 -6.85 -7.09 -13.79
CA ASN A 104 -8.06 -7.18 -14.60
C ASN A 104 -9.34 -7.33 -13.75
N TRP A 105 -10.49 -6.96 -14.34
CA TRP A 105 -11.78 -7.07 -13.65
C TRP A 105 -12.12 -8.50 -13.22
N ALA A 106 -11.77 -9.50 -14.05
CA ALA A 106 -12.01 -10.91 -13.74
C ALA A 106 -11.24 -11.38 -12.49
N GLU A 107 -9.99 -10.95 -12.31
CA GLU A 107 -9.18 -11.27 -11.13
C GLU A 107 -9.71 -10.61 -9.86
N SER A 108 -10.35 -9.44 -10.00
CA SER A 108 -10.86 -8.67 -8.85
C SER A 108 -12.19 -9.20 -8.32
N ILE A 109 -13.01 -9.82 -9.17
CA ILE A 109 -14.31 -10.40 -8.76
C ILE A 109 -14.12 -11.52 -7.74
N ASP A 110 -13.08 -12.35 -7.91
CA ASP A 110 -12.81 -13.48 -7.01
C ASP A 110 -12.46 -13.04 -5.58
N LEU A 111 -12.06 -11.77 -5.39
CA LEU A 111 -11.81 -11.18 -4.07
C LEU A 111 -13.09 -10.65 -3.40
N LEU A 112 -14.19 -10.52 -4.14
CA LEU A 112 -15.47 -10.09 -3.57
C LEU A 112 -16.05 -11.20 -2.69
N SER A 113 -16.33 -10.84 -1.45
CA SER A 113 -16.96 -11.76 -0.49
C SER A 113 -18.04 -11.03 0.28
N PHE A 114 -19.00 -11.80 0.81
CA PHE A 114 -20.04 -11.25 1.69
C PHE A 114 -19.42 -10.55 2.92
N LYS A 115 -18.28 -11.08 3.42
CA LYS A 115 -17.53 -10.48 4.52
C LYS A 115 -16.97 -9.10 4.14
N LEU A 116 -16.41 -8.94 2.94
CA LEU A 116 -15.96 -7.65 2.42
C LEU A 116 -17.12 -6.65 2.35
N LEU A 117 -18.25 -7.07 1.78
CA LEU A 117 -19.43 -6.21 1.66
C LEU A 117 -19.89 -5.71 3.04
N LEU A 118 -20.05 -6.61 4.00
CA LEU A 118 -20.47 -6.25 5.35
C LEU A 118 -19.46 -5.31 6.03
N TYR A 119 -18.17 -5.57 5.88
CA TYR A 119 -17.11 -4.74 6.44
C TYR A 119 -17.14 -3.31 5.89
N VAL A 120 -17.22 -3.17 4.56
CA VAL A 120 -17.27 -1.87 3.88
C VAL A 120 -18.58 -1.14 4.19
N VAL A 121 -19.70 -1.85 4.30
CA VAL A 121 -20.97 -1.22 4.69
C VAL A 121 -20.88 -0.65 6.11
N VAL A 122 -20.40 -1.45 7.08
CA VAL A 122 -20.36 -1.05 8.49
C VAL A 122 -19.32 0.04 8.76
N LEU A 123 -18.12 -0.09 8.19
CA LEU A 123 -16.99 0.79 8.51
C LEU A 123 -16.74 1.89 7.47
N GLY A 124 -17.34 1.78 6.28
CA GLY A 124 -17.23 2.77 5.21
C GLY A 124 -18.55 3.48 4.94
N VAL A 125 -19.58 2.75 4.50
CA VAL A 125 -20.85 3.34 4.01
C VAL A 125 -21.65 3.99 5.13
N ILE A 126 -21.87 3.31 6.25
CA ILE A 126 -22.62 3.86 7.40
C ILE A 126 -21.98 5.16 7.94
N PRO A 127 -20.67 5.20 8.28
CA PRO A 127 -20.05 6.44 8.76
C PRO A 127 -20.02 7.52 7.66
N SER A 128 -19.84 7.16 6.39
CA SER A 128 -19.90 8.12 5.27
C SER A 128 -21.29 8.73 5.12
N TYR A 129 -22.34 7.92 5.23
CA TYR A 129 -23.73 8.37 5.19
C TYR A 129 -24.06 9.29 6.37
N TRP A 130 -23.52 8.98 7.55
CA TRP A 130 -23.63 9.86 8.71
C TRP A 130 -22.96 11.22 8.44
N VAL A 131 -21.73 11.24 7.91
CA VAL A 131 -21.02 12.48 7.51
C VAL A 131 -21.83 13.27 6.48
N TYR A 132 -22.46 12.60 5.51
CA TYR A 132 -23.31 13.24 4.51
C TYR A 132 -24.53 13.94 5.16
N LYS A 133 -25.21 13.26 6.09
CA LYS A 133 -26.40 13.76 6.79
C LYS A 133 -26.14 14.88 7.79
N VAL A 134 -24.93 15.02 8.31
CA VAL A 134 -24.60 16.08 9.27
C VAL A 134 -24.78 17.47 8.64
N GLU A 135 -25.56 18.32 9.32
CA GLU A 135 -25.70 19.72 8.98
C GLU A 135 -24.51 20.50 9.54
N ILE A 136 -23.70 21.08 8.65
CA ILE A 136 -22.51 21.85 9.02
C ILE A 136 -22.94 23.26 9.42
N VAL A 137 -22.64 23.64 10.66
CA VAL A 137 -22.81 25.02 11.12
C VAL A 137 -21.67 25.87 10.57
N HIS A 138 -22.03 26.90 9.81
CA HIS A 138 -21.08 27.82 9.23
C HIS A 138 -20.97 29.07 10.11
N HIS A 139 -19.74 29.41 10.49
CA HIS A 139 -19.43 30.65 11.19
C HIS A 139 -18.84 31.68 10.20
N ARG A 140 -18.73 32.94 10.62
CA ARG A 140 -18.04 33.98 9.85
C ARG A 140 -16.59 33.53 9.56
N LEU A 141 -16.08 33.80 8.35
CA LEU A 141 -14.78 33.29 7.89
C LEU A 141 -13.63 33.55 8.88
N ALA A 142 -13.56 34.75 9.45
CA ALA A 142 -12.54 35.11 10.44
C ALA A 142 -12.67 34.31 11.75
N GLN A 143 -13.90 34.08 12.22
CA GLN A 143 -14.15 33.29 13.43
C GLN A 143 -13.83 31.80 13.20
N GLU A 144 -14.19 31.27 12.03
CA GLU A 144 -13.88 29.90 11.64
C GLU A 144 -12.36 29.68 11.53
N PHE A 145 -11.65 30.63 10.91
CA PHE A 145 -10.18 30.61 10.83
C PHE A 145 -9.53 30.60 12.22
N TRP A 146 -9.93 31.51 13.11
CA TRP A 146 -9.39 31.57 14.47
C TRP A 146 -9.68 30.31 15.29
N ARG A 147 -10.87 29.71 15.14
CA ARG A 147 -11.20 28.45 15.81
C ARG A 147 -10.35 27.29 15.30
N ARG A 148 -10.18 27.21 13.98
CA ARG A 148 -9.30 26.21 13.34
C ARG A 148 -7.87 26.38 13.79
N PHE A 149 -7.36 27.61 13.81
CA PHE A 149 -6.01 27.92 14.24
C PHE A 149 -5.77 27.54 15.71
N LYS A 150 -6.71 27.84 16.61
CA LYS A 150 -6.62 27.42 18.02
C LYS A 150 -6.55 25.90 18.17
N VAL A 151 -7.43 25.17 17.47
CA VAL A 151 -7.45 23.70 17.55
C VAL A 151 -6.19 23.11 16.89
N PHE A 152 -5.79 23.61 15.73
CA PHE A 152 -4.56 23.21 15.06
C PHE A 152 -3.32 23.43 15.96
N SER A 153 -3.21 24.60 16.57
CA SER A 153 -2.13 24.92 17.52
C SER A 153 -2.16 23.99 18.73
N SER A 154 -3.34 23.68 19.29
CA SER A 154 -3.43 22.71 20.40
C SER A 154 -3.01 21.30 19.99
N LEU A 155 -3.36 20.86 18.78
CA LEU A 155 -2.96 19.54 18.26
C LEU A 155 -1.44 19.47 18.07
N ILE A 156 -0.83 20.54 17.53
CA ILE A 156 0.64 20.65 17.38
C ILE A 156 1.33 20.57 18.75
N VAL A 157 0.84 21.29 19.76
CA VAL A 157 1.41 21.25 21.11
C VAL A 157 1.32 19.83 21.69
N ILE A 158 0.17 19.17 21.59
CA ILE A 158 -0.01 17.79 22.06
C ILE A 158 0.96 16.84 21.33
N PHE A 159 1.08 16.98 20.01
CA PHE A 159 2.01 16.19 19.20
C PHE A 159 3.46 16.33 19.68
N VAL A 160 3.92 17.57 19.88
CA VAL A 160 5.28 17.86 20.33
C VAL A 160 5.52 17.31 21.73
N VAL A 161 4.60 17.55 22.67
CA VAL A 161 4.74 17.08 24.06
C VAL A 161 4.82 15.55 24.10
N ILE A 162 3.92 14.83 23.42
CA ILE A 162 3.93 13.36 23.40
C ILE A 162 5.23 12.83 22.78
N THR A 163 5.67 13.44 21.67
CA THR A 163 6.90 13.03 20.97
C THR A 163 8.13 13.22 21.85
N LEU A 164 8.21 14.32 22.61
CA LEU A 164 9.32 14.59 23.52
C LEU A 164 9.31 13.66 24.74
N VAL A 165 8.16 13.45 25.37
CA VAL A 165 8.03 12.58 26.54
C VAL A 165 8.39 11.13 26.21
N PHE A 166 7.98 10.64 25.03
CA PHE A 166 8.23 9.25 24.59
C PHE A 166 9.32 9.15 23.50
N PHE A 167 10.25 10.10 23.45
CA PHE A 167 11.24 10.24 22.38
C PHE A 167 12.04 8.95 22.09
N LYS A 168 12.47 8.25 23.16
CA LYS A 168 13.22 6.99 23.04
C LYS A 168 12.40 5.90 22.33
N SER A 169 11.13 5.73 22.72
CA SER A 169 10.24 4.73 22.13
C SER A 169 9.89 5.06 20.68
N PHE A 170 9.63 6.33 20.36
CA PHE A 170 9.43 6.78 18.99
C PHE A 170 10.67 6.59 18.10
N THR A 171 11.86 6.82 18.65
CA THR A 171 13.12 6.56 17.93
C THR A 171 13.33 5.06 17.67
N LEU A 172 12.96 4.20 18.62
CA LEU A 172 13.01 2.76 18.43
C LEU A 172 12.02 2.29 17.36
N LEU A 173 10.78 2.80 17.40
CA LEU A 173 9.76 2.54 16.38
C LEU A 173 10.25 2.96 14.99
N SER A 174 10.82 4.15 14.86
CA SER A 174 11.26 4.68 13.55
C SER A 174 12.48 3.99 12.97
N LYS A 175 13.41 3.49 13.81
CA LYS A 175 14.64 2.82 13.34
C LYS A 175 14.49 1.31 13.21
N LYS A 176 14.03 0.65 14.27
CA LYS A 176 13.98 -0.83 14.34
C LYS A 176 12.72 -1.39 13.69
N TYR A 177 11.60 -0.70 13.84
CA TYR A 177 10.29 -1.14 13.37
C TYR A 177 9.74 -0.21 12.29
N ALA A 178 10.62 0.37 11.46
CA ALA A 178 10.27 1.36 10.43
C ALA A 178 9.19 0.86 9.47
N TYR A 179 9.17 -0.45 9.21
CA TYR A 179 8.17 -1.11 8.36
C TYR A 179 6.74 -1.06 8.93
N LEU A 180 6.55 -0.79 10.23
CA LEU A 180 5.21 -0.69 10.81
C LEU A 180 4.43 0.52 10.30
N ARG A 181 5.13 1.56 9.81
CA ARG A 181 4.48 2.72 9.19
C ARG A 181 3.64 2.36 7.96
N LEU A 182 3.96 1.23 7.32
CA LEU A 182 3.28 0.73 6.13
C LEU A 182 1.82 0.33 6.42
N TYR A 183 1.50 0.04 7.69
CA TYR A 183 0.16 -0.34 8.14
C TYR A 183 -0.69 0.85 8.59
N ILE A 184 -0.16 2.08 8.58
CA ILE A 184 -0.89 3.26 9.05
C ILE A 184 -1.90 3.69 7.98
N ASN A 185 -3.17 3.64 8.34
CA ASN A 185 -4.31 3.94 7.49
C ASN A 185 -5.01 5.22 7.98
N PRO A 186 -5.34 6.20 7.12
CA PRO A 186 -5.20 6.22 5.66
C PRO A 186 -3.90 6.82 5.12
N THR A 187 -3.00 7.30 5.98
CA THR A 187 -1.86 8.12 5.54
C THR A 187 -0.91 7.38 4.61
N TYR A 188 -0.60 6.10 4.87
CA TYR A 188 0.40 5.39 4.08
C TYR A 188 -0.08 5.06 2.67
N HIS A 189 -1.30 4.54 2.51
CA HIS A 189 -1.81 4.22 1.17
C HIS A 189 -2.04 5.49 0.33
N LEU A 190 -2.45 6.61 0.94
CA LEU A 190 -2.53 7.90 0.25
C LEU A 190 -1.16 8.40 -0.22
N TYR A 191 -0.13 8.23 0.62
CA TYR A 191 1.25 8.52 0.24
C TYR A 191 1.71 7.62 -0.92
N ALA A 192 1.45 6.31 -0.86
CA ALA A 192 1.79 5.36 -1.91
C ALA A 192 1.12 5.71 -3.25
N ILE A 193 -0.17 6.06 -3.24
CA ILE A 193 -0.87 6.53 -4.46
C ILE A 193 -0.15 7.73 -5.08
N GLY A 194 0.19 8.74 -4.28
CA GLY A 194 0.89 9.93 -4.78
C GLY A 194 2.26 9.61 -5.38
N GLN A 195 3.01 8.72 -4.72
CA GLN A 195 4.31 8.25 -5.21
C GLN A 195 4.20 7.48 -6.52
N THR A 196 3.24 6.55 -6.64
CA THR A 196 3.04 5.79 -7.87
C THR A 196 2.65 6.70 -9.04
N ILE A 197 1.78 7.69 -8.82
CA ILE A 197 1.43 8.70 -9.84
C ILE A 197 2.68 9.48 -10.27
N ASN A 198 3.49 9.95 -9.32
CA ASN A 198 4.73 10.66 -9.63
C ASN A 198 5.72 9.78 -10.42
N ALA A 199 5.86 8.51 -10.05
CA ALA A 199 6.69 7.55 -10.76
C ALA A 199 6.20 7.33 -12.21
N GLN A 200 4.89 7.29 -12.44
CA GLN A 200 4.32 7.21 -13.80
C GLN A 200 4.67 8.43 -14.64
N PHE A 201 4.51 9.65 -14.10
CA PHE A 201 4.89 10.88 -14.81
C PHE A 201 6.39 10.93 -15.11
N LYS A 202 7.24 10.47 -14.19
CA LYS A 202 8.68 10.38 -14.43
C LYS A 202 8.99 9.38 -15.54
N THR A 203 8.35 8.21 -15.51
CA THR A 203 8.48 7.18 -16.56
C THR A 203 8.15 7.73 -17.94
N GLN A 204 7.04 8.47 -18.09
CA GLN A 204 6.63 9.04 -19.39
C GLN A 204 7.59 10.09 -19.95
N ARG A 205 8.37 10.77 -19.09
CA ARG A 205 9.29 11.84 -19.50
C ARG A 205 10.71 11.34 -19.78
N MET A 206 11.03 10.10 -19.42
CA MET A 206 12.36 9.55 -19.67
C MET A 206 12.45 9.05 -21.11
N SER A 207 13.61 9.29 -21.73
CA SER A 207 13.89 8.75 -23.06
C SER A 207 14.06 7.23 -22.98
N PHE A 208 13.52 6.54 -23.99
CA PHE A 208 13.74 5.11 -24.15
C PHE A 208 15.21 4.85 -24.52
N LYS A 209 15.88 3.96 -23.79
CA LYS A 209 17.26 3.56 -24.02
C LYS A 209 17.30 2.22 -24.76
N ILE A 210 17.75 2.23 -26.00
CA ILE A 210 17.98 0.99 -26.75
C ILE A 210 19.26 0.33 -26.24
N ILE A 211 19.22 -0.98 -26.04
CA ILE A 211 20.35 -1.83 -25.67
C ILE A 211 20.45 -2.92 -26.75
N GLY A 212 21.67 -3.42 -27.03
CA GLY A 212 21.88 -4.53 -27.95
C GLY A 212 21.79 -4.18 -29.43
N GLU A 213 22.04 -2.93 -29.84
CA GLU A 213 22.02 -2.52 -31.26
C GLU A 213 23.06 -3.26 -32.13
N ASP A 214 24.09 -3.84 -31.51
CA ASP A 214 25.14 -4.63 -32.14
C ASP A 214 24.85 -6.15 -32.12
N ALA A 215 23.75 -6.59 -31.52
CA ALA A 215 23.36 -7.98 -31.47
C ALA A 215 23.08 -8.52 -32.90
N ARG A 216 23.64 -9.69 -33.21
CA ARG A 216 23.42 -10.36 -34.51
C ARG A 216 23.13 -11.83 -34.30
N ILE A 217 22.11 -12.33 -35.00
CA ILE A 217 21.79 -13.75 -35.03
C ILE A 217 22.77 -14.43 -35.97
N ASP A 218 23.51 -15.43 -35.46
CA ASP A 218 24.32 -16.32 -36.29
C ASP A 218 23.40 -17.25 -37.11
N ARG A 219 23.28 -16.95 -38.41
CA ARG A 219 22.42 -17.68 -39.35
C ARG A 219 23.12 -18.85 -40.04
N ASP A 220 24.42 -19.03 -39.81
CA ASP A 220 25.21 -20.12 -40.43
C ASP A 220 25.12 -21.45 -39.66
N SER A 221 24.42 -21.47 -38.52
CA SER A 221 24.10 -22.69 -37.80
C SER A 221 23.16 -23.59 -38.63
N GLN A 222 23.64 -24.76 -39.05
CA GLN A 222 22.81 -25.76 -39.76
C GLN A 222 21.64 -26.31 -38.92
N HIS A 223 21.64 -26.07 -37.61
CA HIS A 223 20.57 -26.50 -36.72
C HIS A 223 19.67 -25.33 -36.31
N LYS A 224 18.36 -25.50 -36.53
CA LYS A 224 17.33 -24.59 -35.99
C LYS A 224 17.24 -24.77 -34.47
N LYS A 225 17.31 -23.67 -33.72
CA LYS A 225 17.16 -23.66 -32.26
C LYS A 225 15.75 -23.20 -31.91
N LEU A 226 15.02 -24.00 -31.13
CA LEU A 226 13.71 -23.63 -30.57
C LEU A 226 13.84 -23.55 -29.05
N VAL A 227 13.51 -22.39 -28.49
CA VAL A 227 13.50 -22.16 -27.04
C VAL A 227 12.08 -21.83 -26.62
N VAL A 228 11.59 -22.50 -25.59
CA VAL A 228 10.28 -22.24 -24.98
C VAL A 228 10.51 -21.81 -23.53
N MET A 229 10.13 -20.57 -23.21
CA MET A 229 10.19 -20.06 -21.84
C MET A 229 8.80 -20.08 -21.22
N ILE A 230 8.63 -20.89 -20.18
CA ILE A 230 7.39 -20.98 -19.41
C ILE A 230 7.51 -20.06 -18.20
N VAL A 231 6.68 -19.02 -18.17
CA VAL A 231 6.60 -18.11 -17.01
C VAL A 231 5.46 -18.59 -16.10
N GLY A 232 5.83 -19.07 -14.91
CA GLY A 232 4.85 -19.54 -13.91
C GLY A 232 4.21 -18.40 -13.14
N GLU A 233 3.08 -18.69 -12.49
CA GLU A 233 2.32 -17.77 -11.62
C GLU A 233 2.19 -18.40 -10.23
N ALA A 234 2.51 -17.64 -9.17
CA ALA A 234 2.41 -18.00 -7.75
C ALA A 234 3.05 -19.34 -7.27
N ALA A 235 3.78 -20.06 -8.12
CA ALA A 235 4.42 -21.33 -7.79
C ALA A 235 5.61 -21.12 -6.84
N ARG A 236 5.74 -21.99 -5.81
CA ARG A 236 6.78 -21.88 -4.78
C ARG A 236 7.66 -23.12 -4.72
N ALA A 237 8.97 -22.89 -4.60
CA ALA A 237 9.99 -23.94 -4.58
C ALA A 237 9.82 -24.95 -3.43
N ASP A 238 9.30 -24.53 -2.27
CA ASP A 238 9.06 -25.39 -1.09
C ASP A 238 7.90 -26.38 -1.27
N ARG A 239 7.12 -26.24 -2.35
CA ARG A 239 6.01 -27.16 -2.70
C ARG A 239 6.31 -28.02 -3.92
N PHE A 240 7.55 -28.00 -4.42
CA PHE A 240 7.96 -28.82 -5.55
C PHE A 240 8.56 -30.14 -5.05
N SER A 241 7.98 -31.27 -5.47
CA SER A 241 8.49 -32.59 -5.07
C SER A 241 9.90 -32.84 -5.60
N LEU A 242 10.25 -32.25 -6.75
CA LEU A 242 11.60 -32.26 -7.31
C LEU A 242 12.63 -31.59 -6.38
N ASN A 243 12.18 -30.74 -5.46
CA ASN A 243 13.02 -30.04 -4.47
C ASN A 243 12.91 -30.67 -3.07
N GLY A 244 12.32 -31.86 -2.94
CA GLY A 244 12.21 -32.58 -1.66
C GLY A 244 10.90 -32.38 -0.90
N TYR A 245 9.87 -31.79 -1.51
CA TYR A 245 8.54 -31.72 -0.89
C TYR A 245 7.90 -33.11 -0.80
N GLN A 246 7.32 -33.43 0.37
CA GLN A 246 6.82 -34.78 0.69
C GLN A 246 5.69 -35.27 -0.22
N ARG A 247 4.85 -34.36 -0.75
CA ARG A 247 3.78 -34.74 -1.68
C ARG A 247 4.31 -34.67 -3.10
N LEU A 248 4.01 -35.69 -3.91
CA LEU A 248 4.41 -35.78 -5.31
C LEU A 248 3.64 -34.79 -6.19
N THR A 249 4.08 -33.53 -6.24
CA THR A 249 3.44 -32.43 -6.98
C THR A 249 3.87 -32.33 -8.43
N ASN A 250 5.06 -32.84 -8.79
CA ASN A 250 5.61 -32.78 -10.15
C ASN A 250 5.80 -34.20 -10.75
N SER A 251 4.76 -35.03 -10.68
CA SER A 251 4.85 -36.47 -11.02
C SER A 251 5.25 -36.76 -12.47
N LEU A 252 4.84 -35.93 -13.42
CA LEU A 252 5.20 -36.10 -14.84
C LEU A 252 6.64 -35.66 -15.10
N LEU A 253 7.05 -34.51 -14.57
CA LEU A 253 8.41 -33.99 -14.73
C LEU A 253 9.47 -34.89 -14.07
N ALA A 254 9.11 -35.61 -13.01
CA ALA A 254 10.01 -36.56 -12.35
C ALA A 254 10.37 -37.78 -13.24
N LYS A 255 9.63 -38.02 -14.33
CA LYS A 255 9.93 -39.08 -15.30
C LYS A 255 10.87 -38.63 -16.41
N GLU A 256 11.11 -37.33 -16.51
CA GLU A 256 11.89 -36.71 -17.56
C GLU A 256 13.29 -36.33 -17.05
N SER A 257 14.26 -36.21 -17.97
CA SER A 257 15.62 -35.77 -17.66
C SER A 257 15.68 -34.24 -17.46
N VAL A 258 15.12 -33.75 -16.35
CA VAL A 258 15.05 -32.31 -16.02
C VAL A 258 16.08 -31.88 -14.98
N LEU A 259 16.56 -30.64 -15.09
CA LEU A 259 17.35 -29.98 -14.06
C LEU A 259 16.43 -29.13 -13.18
N SER A 260 16.44 -29.37 -11.87
CA SER A 260 15.70 -28.57 -10.89
C SER A 260 16.63 -27.66 -10.12
N PHE A 261 16.36 -26.36 -10.14
CA PHE A 261 17.10 -25.37 -9.36
C PHE A 261 16.38 -25.09 -8.04
N SER A 262 16.96 -25.56 -6.93
CA SER A 262 16.35 -25.48 -5.59
C SER A 262 16.59 -24.15 -4.87
N GLN A 263 17.61 -23.39 -5.27
CA GLN A 263 18.04 -22.13 -4.65
C GLN A 263 17.82 -20.93 -5.59
N MET A 264 16.58 -20.77 -6.07
CA MET A 264 16.18 -19.61 -6.86
C MET A 264 15.32 -18.65 -6.04
N SER A 265 15.50 -17.35 -6.31
CA SER A 265 14.72 -16.27 -5.70
C SER A 265 14.17 -15.36 -6.80
N SER A 266 12.95 -14.88 -6.63
CA SER A 266 12.31 -13.94 -7.54
C SER A 266 12.86 -12.51 -7.40
N CYS A 267 12.69 -11.70 -8.45
CA CYS A 267 12.93 -10.25 -8.38
C CYS A 267 12.03 -9.56 -7.35
N GLY A 268 10.74 -9.88 -7.37
CA GLY A 268 9.71 -9.34 -6.48
C GLY A 268 8.74 -10.42 -5.98
N THR A 269 7.68 -10.01 -5.32
CA THR A 269 6.65 -10.91 -4.77
C THR A 269 5.30 -10.82 -5.48
N ASP A 270 5.24 -10.03 -6.55
CA ASP A 270 4.06 -9.79 -7.37
C ASP A 270 4.43 -9.79 -8.86
N THR A 271 3.44 -10.10 -9.70
CA THR A 271 3.64 -10.29 -11.14
C THR A 271 3.99 -8.99 -11.85
N ALA A 272 3.38 -7.85 -11.47
CA ALA A 272 3.67 -6.59 -12.16
C ALA A 272 5.11 -6.12 -11.93
N TYR A 273 5.73 -6.40 -10.78
CA TYR A 273 7.14 -6.12 -10.53
C TYR A 273 8.07 -7.21 -11.08
N SER A 274 7.75 -8.48 -10.84
CA SER A 274 8.67 -9.59 -11.14
C SER A 274 8.81 -9.84 -12.63
N LEU A 275 7.73 -9.74 -13.39
CA LEU A 275 7.74 -10.02 -14.82
C LEU A 275 8.66 -9.05 -15.57
N PRO A 276 8.49 -7.72 -15.46
CA PRO A 276 9.36 -6.80 -16.19
C PRO A 276 10.81 -6.79 -15.66
N CYS A 277 11.04 -7.10 -14.38
CA CYS A 277 12.39 -7.25 -13.83
C CYS A 277 13.13 -8.45 -14.43
N MET A 278 12.46 -9.59 -14.59
CA MET A 278 13.07 -10.81 -15.13
C MET A 278 13.50 -10.68 -16.60
N PHE A 279 12.77 -9.90 -17.40
CA PHE A 279 13.10 -9.64 -18.80
C PHE A 279 14.00 -8.41 -19.00
N SER A 280 14.27 -7.66 -17.95
CA SER A 280 15.14 -6.48 -17.98
C SER A 280 16.62 -6.88 -17.87
N SER A 281 17.50 -6.07 -18.45
CA SER A 281 18.96 -6.23 -18.28
C SER A 281 19.47 -5.81 -16.89
N LEU A 282 18.64 -5.12 -16.10
CA LEU A 282 18.95 -4.71 -14.72
C LEU A 282 18.82 -5.88 -13.74
N GLY A 283 19.79 -5.99 -12.81
CA GLY A 283 19.69 -6.90 -11.67
C GLY A 283 18.66 -6.44 -10.64
N ARG A 284 18.25 -7.35 -9.76
CA ARG A 284 17.22 -7.10 -8.73
C ARG A 284 17.49 -5.86 -7.86
N SER A 285 18.75 -5.58 -7.53
CA SER A 285 19.16 -4.41 -6.71
C SER A 285 18.96 -3.07 -7.41
N ASP A 286 19.10 -3.06 -8.73
CA ASP A 286 19.14 -1.85 -9.55
C ASP A 286 17.83 -1.62 -10.31
N TYR A 287 16.97 -2.65 -10.34
CA TYR A 287 15.69 -2.57 -11.02
C TYR A 287 14.77 -1.54 -10.36
N SER A 288 14.28 -0.62 -11.18
CA SER A 288 13.14 0.22 -10.87
C SER A 288 12.16 0.19 -12.04
N HIS A 289 10.86 0.25 -11.74
CA HIS A 289 9.82 0.29 -12.79
C HIS A 289 10.06 1.39 -13.83
N THR A 290 10.52 2.54 -13.35
CA THR A 290 10.77 3.72 -14.18
C THR A 290 11.89 3.45 -15.19
N GLN A 291 13.00 2.84 -14.77
CA GLN A 291 14.12 2.52 -15.65
C GLN A 291 13.80 1.33 -16.55
N GLY A 292 13.29 0.22 -15.98
CA GLY A 292 13.02 -1.01 -16.72
C GLY A 292 11.97 -0.85 -17.81
N LYS A 293 11.01 0.08 -17.67
CA LYS A 293 10.03 0.40 -18.73
C LYS A 293 10.58 1.30 -19.85
N ASN A 294 11.70 1.96 -19.62
CA ASN A 294 12.31 2.91 -20.56
C ASN A 294 13.65 2.39 -21.12
N MET A 295 13.79 1.08 -21.24
CA MET A 295 14.91 0.46 -21.92
C MET A 295 14.48 -0.81 -22.66
N SER A 296 15.26 -1.20 -23.66
CA SER A 296 15.09 -2.50 -24.31
C SER A 296 15.13 -3.63 -23.29
N ASN A 297 14.23 -4.58 -23.45
CA ASN A 297 14.24 -5.83 -22.72
C ASN A 297 14.83 -6.96 -23.59
N VAL A 298 15.07 -8.13 -23.00
CA VAL A 298 15.69 -9.26 -23.71
C VAL A 298 14.89 -9.73 -24.93
N LEU A 299 13.56 -9.58 -24.93
CA LEU A 299 12.73 -9.94 -26.09
C LEU A 299 12.90 -8.92 -27.23
N ASP A 300 13.03 -7.63 -26.91
CA ASP A 300 13.29 -6.59 -27.91
C ASP A 300 14.62 -6.85 -28.64
N GLU A 301 15.65 -7.28 -27.91
CA GLU A 301 16.97 -7.61 -28.46
C GLU A 301 17.00 -8.92 -29.24
N THR A 302 16.17 -9.91 -28.85
CA THR A 302 16.19 -11.24 -29.46
C THR A 302 15.40 -11.30 -30.78
N PHE A 303 14.43 -10.42 -30.97
CA PHE A 303 13.53 -10.42 -32.14
C PHE A 303 13.72 -9.21 -33.09
N ALA A 304 14.70 -8.33 -32.82
CA ALA A 304 15.13 -7.28 -33.75
C ALA A 304 16.08 -7.83 -34.84
#